data_AF-A0A6G9Z7K5-F1
#
_entry.id   AF-A0A6G9Z7K5-F1
#
_cell.length_a   1.000
_cell.length_b   1.000
_cell.length_c   1.000
_cell.angle_alpha   90.00
_cell.angle_beta   90.00
_cell.angle_gamma   90.00
#
_symmetry.space_group_name_H-M   'P 1'
#
loop_
_entity.id
_entity.type
_entity.pdbx_description
1 polymer ?
#
loop_
_entity_poly.entity_id
_entity_poly.type
_entity_poly.pdbx_seq_one_letter_code
_entity_poly.pdbx_strand_id
1 'polypeptide(L)'
;MPYLVFYDLERGFTMRLLAAVSAGVCVAAVVAPHALGQPPGRPHAVVSLGDSFISGEAGRWKGNSNAAIGDRDGTDRAWVDGVGYDATTVYGTTHRYANSAGTGSAGTGSAGWSGSAGGPDRPGSGEGCHRSDSAEVFSAFAHTRIDDNRNESLDAGTGIKSVNLACSGAKSANIVDTPFKGEQPQAAQLAAVASRNTVDAVVLSIGGNDLNLSGILTQCVKDWALGTRCAEQQQRVIEERLPVMRAGVAAAITAIRSAMSSAGYSDGGYRLIVQSYPSPVPNQFHSPGDGYATAYLNGTPLHMSDMAWLHDWANQTISDGIRQIAREQNTEFLDLTQAFTGREIRSPHTRLGSDPADAEWVRFQAGLAQGDLQESFHPNYFGQQKLGTCLKQAFDNPGPEHHCTNT
;
A
#
# COMPACT_ATOMS: atom_id res chain seq x y z
N MET A 1 33.74 87.71 -17.71
CA MET A 1 32.60 86.77 -17.86
C MET A 1 32.91 85.86 -19.05
N PRO A 2 32.60 84.55 -18.96
CA PRO A 2 33.66 83.54 -18.93
C PRO A 2 33.70 82.57 -20.11
N TYR A 3 34.90 82.01 -20.30
CA TYR A 3 35.27 80.65 -20.70
C TYR A 3 34.42 79.88 -21.74
N LEU A 4 34.94 79.88 -22.97
CA LEU A 4 35.07 78.65 -23.75
C LEU A 4 36.18 77.79 -23.11
N VAL A 5 36.07 76.47 -23.25
CA VAL A 5 37.13 75.56 -23.74
C VAL A 5 36.72 74.11 -23.46
N PHE A 6 36.59 73.35 -24.54
CA PHE A 6 36.69 71.90 -24.56
C PHE A 6 38.09 71.48 -24.10
N TYR A 7 38.19 70.56 -23.14
CA TYR A 7 39.45 69.89 -22.83
C TYR A 7 39.45 68.46 -23.34
N ASP A 8 40.32 68.28 -24.33
CA ASP A 8 41.09 67.09 -24.65
C ASP A 8 41.96 66.69 -23.45
N LEU A 9 42.30 65.41 -23.28
CA LEU A 9 43.47 64.99 -22.49
C LEU A 9 43.86 63.52 -22.72
N GLU A 10 45.01 63.38 -23.34
CA GLU A 10 45.88 62.22 -23.44
C GLU A 10 46.56 61.82 -22.10
N ARG A 11 46.97 60.54 -22.05
CA ARG A 11 48.07 59.89 -21.26
C ARG A 11 47.79 59.37 -19.84
N GLY A 12 47.54 58.05 -19.77
CA GLY A 12 48.49 57.05 -19.27
C GLY A 12 48.57 56.78 -17.76
N PHE A 13 48.29 55.54 -17.32
CA PHE A 13 49.07 54.85 -16.29
C PHE A 13 48.74 53.34 -16.19
N THR A 14 49.82 52.55 -16.25
CA THR A 14 50.06 51.16 -15.80
C THR A 14 48.91 50.26 -15.31
N MET A 15 48.80 49.12 -16.00
CA MET A 15 48.07 47.90 -15.66
C MET A 15 48.68 47.24 -14.40
N ARG A 16 47.96 47.26 -13.28
CA ARG A 16 48.23 46.41 -12.10
C ARG A 16 47.22 45.27 -12.07
N LEU A 17 47.67 44.06 -12.42
CA LEU A 17 46.97 42.81 -12.15
C LEU A 17 46.79 42.67 -10.62
N LEU A 18 45.56 42.74 -10.14
CA LEU A 18 45.20 42.21 -8.84
C LEU A 18 44.87 40.72 -9.04
N ALA A 19 45.82 39.86 -8.67
CA ALA A 19 45.57 38.44 -8.55
C ALA A 19 44.57 38.21 -7.41
N ALA A 20 43.31 37.92 -7.76
CA ALA A 20 42.34 37.39 -6.81
C ALA A 20 42.75 35.95 -6.48
N VAL A 21 43.42 35.75 -5.35
CA VAL A 21 43.60 34.41 -4.76
C VAL A 21 42.25 33.98 -4.22
N SER A 22 41.45 33.33 -5.05
CA SER A 22 40.29 32.56 -4.60
C SER A 22 40.81 31.37 -3.81
N ALA A 23 40.80 31.49 -2.49
CA ALA A 23 40.98 30.37 -1.58
C ALA A 23 39.83 29.38 -1.83
N GLY A 24 40.12 28.34 -2.63
CA GLY A 24 39.22 27.20 -2.80
C GLY A 24 39.06 26.51 -1.46
N VAL A 25 37.96 26.80 -0.77
CA VAL A 25 37.50 25.98 0.33
C VAL A 25 37.10 24.65 -0.29
N CYS A 26 38.03 23.68 -0.24
CA CYS A 26 37.69 22.28 -0.42
C CYS A 26 36.80 21.90 0.75
N VAL A 27 35.48 22.00 0.57
CA VAL A 27 34.54 21.27 1.41
C VAL A 27 34.76 19.80 1.05
N ALA A 28 35.66 19.15 1.78
CA ALA A 28 35.69 17.70 1.81
C ALA A 28 34.29 17.28 2.28
N ALA A 29 33.50 16.71 1.37
CA ALA A 29 32.29 16.02 1.75
C ALA A 29 32.71 14.94 2.73
N VAL A 30 32.43 15.17 4.02
CA VAL A 30 32.54 14.12 5.03
C VAL A 30 31.43 13.15 4.69
N VAL A 31 31.76 12.13 3.89
CA VAL A 31 30.92 10.94 3.77
C VAL A 31 31.00 10.29 5.14
N ALA A 32 30.05 10.60 6.01
CA ALA A 32 29.91 9.89 7.27
C ALA A 32 29.73 8.40 6.92
N PRO A 33 30.57 7.49 7.43
CA PRO A 33 30.32 6.07 7.24
C PRO A 33 28.98 5.76 7.92
N HIS A 34 27.96 5.46 7.11
CA HIS A 34 26.68 4.94 7.57
C HIS A 34 26.86 3.46 7.89
N ALA A 35 27.57 3.19 8.97
CA ALA A 35 27.59 1.88 9.60
C ALA A 35 28.23 2.07 10.97
N LEU A 36 27.44 1.86 12.02
CA LEU A 36 27.72 0.87 13.06
C LEU A 36 26.71 1.05 14.20
N GLY A 37 25.77 0.12 14.24
CA GLY A 37 24.82 -0.07 15.34
C GLY A 37 23.99 -1.34 15.19
N GLN A 38 24.47 -2.34 14.44
CA GLN A 38 23.77 -3.62 14.26
C GLN A 38 24.69 -4.75 14.75
N PRO A 39 24.22 -5.63 15.64
CA PRO A 39 25.01 -6.79 16.04
C PRO A 39 25.24 -7.70 14.82
N PRO A 40 26.48 -8.06 14.48
CA PRO A 40 26.79 -8.87 13.30
C PRO A 40 26.12 -10.24 13.37
N GLY A 41 25.56 -10.71 12.24
CA GLY A 41 25.07 -12.07 12.06
C GLY A 41 23.54 -12.27 12.11
N ARG A 42 22.73 -11.21 12.19
CA ARG A 42 21.27 -11.31 12.07
C ARG A 42 20.83 -11.34 10.58
N PRO A 43 19.76 -12.06 10.23
CA PRO A 43 19.22 -12.03 8.88
C PRO A 43 18.68 -10.64 8.54
N HIS A 44 18.93 -10.22 7.30
CA HIS A 44 18.39 -9.01 6.70
C HIS A 44 16.88 -9.12 6.50
N ALA A 45 16.13 -8.05 6.74
CA ALA A 45 14.68 -8.06 6.67
C ALA A 45 14.06 -6.76 6.13
N VAL A 46 12.94 -6.91 5.41
CA VAL A 46 12.03 -5.83 5.04
C VAL A 46 10.68 -6.08 5.71
N VAL A 47 10.13 -5.04 6.34
CA VAL A 47 8.91 -5.17 7.17
C VAL A 47 7.81 -4.26 6.64
N SER A 48 6.64 -4.82 6.30
CA SER A 48 5.47 -4.04 5.93
C SER A 48 4.53 -3.81 7.11
N LEU A 49 4.08 -2.58 7.28
CA LEU A 49 3.07 -2.15 8.25
C LEU A 49 1.98 -1.39 7.50
N GLY A 50 0.76 -1.44 8.01
CA GLY A 50 -0.33 -0.68 7.42
C GLY A 50 -1.68 -1.38 7.47
N ASP A 51 -2.51 -1.01 6.50
CA ASP A 51 -3.88 -1.46 6.37
C ASP A 51 -4.05 -2.60 5.35
N SER A 52 -5.29 -2.73 4.88
CA SER A 52 -5.77 -3.69 3.90
C SER A 52 -4.97 -3.79 2.62
N PHE A 53 -4.55 -2.69 2.01
CA PHE A 53 -3.89 -2.72 0.71
C PHE A 53 -2.55 -3.45 0.79
N ILE A 54 -1.70 -3.02 1.73
CA ILE A 54 -0.37 -3.60 1.94
C ILE A 54 -0.43 -4.97 2.63
N SER A 55 -1.49 -5.27 3.40
CA SER A 55 -1.70 -6.62 3.95
C SER A 55 -2.02 -7.66 2.87
N GLY A 56 -2.55 -7.22 1.72
CA GLY A 56 -3.00 -8.11 0.67
C GLY A 56 -4.41 -8.64 0.85
N GLU A 57 -5.33 -7.81 1.35
CA GLU A 57 -6.70 -8.21 1.72
C GLU A 57 -7.48 -8.91 0.58
N ALA A 58 -7.24 -8.58 -0.69
CA ALA A 58 -7.89 -9.24 -1.83
C ALA A 58 -6.98 -10.21 -2.60
N GLY A 59 -5.86 -10.62 -2.01
CA GLY A 59 -4.92 -11.56 -2.62
C GLY A 59 -5.53 -12.90 -3.01
N ARG A 60 -6.72 -13.25 -2.49
CA ARG A 60 -7.50 -14.43 -2.89
C ARG A 60 -7.88 -14.44 -4.36
N TRP A 61 -7.99 -13.28 -5.00
CA TRP A 61 -8.57 -13.15 -6.33
C TRP A 61 -7.51 -13.02 -7.42
N LYS A 62 -7.63 -13.76 -8.52
CA LYS A 62 -6.84 -13.64 -9.75
C LYS A 62 -7.73 -13.07 -10.85
N GLY A 63 -7.85 -11.74 -10.90
CA GLY A 63 -8.84 -11.09 -11.74
C GLY A 63 -10.24 -11.17 -11.16
N ASN A 64 -11.26 -11.08 -12.02
CA ASN A 64 -12.67 -11.02 -11.62
C ASN A 64 -13.54 -11.83 -12.56
N SER A 65 -14.61 -12.43 -12.04
CA SER A 65 -15.59 -13.18 -12.83
C SER A 65 -17.00 -13.01 -12.28
N ASN A 66 -17.99 -13.02 -13.17
CA ASN A 66 -19.40 -13.07 -12.80
C ASN A 66 -19.88 -14.49 -12.44
N ALA A 67 -19.06 -15.53 -12.68
CA ALA A 67 -19.34 -16.88 -12.22
C ALA A 67 -19.32 -16.91 -10.68
N ALA A 68 -20.47 -17.24 -10.07
CA ALA A 68 -20.61 -17.28 -8.62
C ALA A 68 -20.24 -18.64 -8.00
N ILE A 69 -20.04 -19.67 -8.82
CA ILE A 69 -19.82 -21.06 -8.42
C ILE A 69 -18.56 -21.64 -9.07
N GLY A 70 -18.09 -22.78 -8.56
CA GLY A 70 -16.88 -23.45 -9.05
C GLY A 70 -15.62 -22.66 -8.71
N ASP A 71 -14.61 -22.74 -9.57
CA ASP A 71 -13.37 -21.94 -9.43
C ASP A 71 -13.54 -20.47 -9.87
N ARG A 72 -14.76 -20.08 -10.25
CA ARG A 72 -15.13 -18.74 -10.72
C ARG A 72 -14.28 -18.30 -11.91
N ASP A 73 -14.24 -19.12 -12.95
CA ASP A 73 -13.40 -18.96 -14.15
C ASP A 73 -11.89 -18.89 -13.80
N GLY A 74 -11.49 -19.68 -12.81
CA GLY A 74 -10.13 -19.73 -12.27
C GLY A 74 -9.70 -18.49 -11.48
N THR A 75 -10.63 -17.58 -11.15
CA THR A 75 -10.30 -16.35 -10.43
C THR A 75 -10.20 -16.55 -8.92
N ASP A 76 -10.80 -17.58 -8.34
CA ASP A 76 -10.80 -17.78 -6.89
C ASP A 76 -9.70 -18.74 -6.43
N ARG A 77 -8.63 -18.21 -5.83
CA ARG A 77 -7.51 -19.02 -5.30
C ARG A 77 -7.88 -19.85 -4.07
N ALA A 78 -9.01 -19.55 -3.43
CA ALA A 78 -9.51 -20.36 -2.32
C ALA A 78 -10.25 -21.61 -2.82
N TRP A 79 -10.51 -21.76 -4.11
CA TRP A 79 -11.15 -22.97 -4.64
C TRP A 79 -10.24 -24.19 -4.47
N VAL A 80 -10.69 -25.15 -3.68
CA VAL A 80 -9.94 -26.36 -3.32
C VAL A 80 -10.77 -27.61 -3.60
N ASP A 81 -10.05 -28.69 -3.93
CA ASP A 81 -10.58 -30.05 -4.09
C ASP A 81 -11.73 -30.19 -5.11
N GLY A 82 -11.92 -29.20 -5.98
CA GLY A 82 -12.99 -29.20 -6.98
C GLY A 82 -14.40 -29.13 -6.42
N VAL A 83 -14.56 -28.86 -5.11
CA VAL A 83 -15.85 -28.96 -4.42
C VAL A 83 -16.17 -27.81 -3.47
N GLY A 84 -15.21 -26.96 -3.10
CA GLY A 84 -15.50 -25.83 -2.24
C GLY A 84 -14.35 -24.85 -2.04
N TYR A 85 -14.51 -23.98 -1.04
CA TYR A 85 -13.60 -22.86 -0.82
C TYR A 85 -12.94 -22.92 0.55
N ASP A 86 -11.63 -22.68 0.58
CA ASP A 86 -10.81 -22.54 1.77
C ASP A 86 -9.91 -21.30 1.64
N ALA A 87 -10.32 -20.21 2.29
CA ALA A 87 -9.61 -18.93 2.27
C ALA A 87 -8.31 -18.98 3.08
N THR A 88 -8.12 -19.99 3.95
CA THR A 88 -6.88 -20.17 4.71
C THR A 88 -5.71 -20.59 3.81
N THR A 89 -5.98 -21.13 2.61
CA THR A 89 -4.93 -21.35 1.61
C THR A 89 -4.23 -20.06 1.22
N VAL A 90 -4.97 -18.95 1.19
CA VAL A 90 -4.46 -17.62 0.83
C VAL A 90 -4.00 -16.87 2.08
N TYR A 91 -4.89 -16.76 3.07
CA TYR A 91 -4.71 -15.90 4.25
C TYR A 91 -4.13 -16.60 5.47
N GLY A 92 -3.95 -17.92 5.40
CA GLY A 92 -3.51 -18.71 6.54
C GLY A 92 -4.48 -18.61 7.73
N THR A 93 -3.93 -18.70 8.93
CA THR A 93 -4.65 -18.64 10.21
C THR A 93 -5.15 -17.24 10.57
N THR A 94 -4.76 -16.23 9.80
CA THR A 94 -5.18 -14.83 10.04
C THR A 94 -6.57 -14.56 9.52
N HIS A 95 -7.09 -15.38 8.61
CA HIS A 95 -8.50 -15.38 8.26
C HIS A 95 -9.32 -16.09 9.34
N ARG A 96 -10.29 -15.37 9.90
CA ARG A 96 -11.21 -15.87 10.92
C ARG A 96 -12.59 -15.97 10.30
N TYR A 97 -13.20 -17.16 10.30
CA TYR A 97 -14.53 -17.37 9.74
C TYR A 97 -15.63 -16.86 10.68
N ALA A 98 -16.73 -16.37 10.11
CA ALA A 98 -17.94 -16.03 10.88
C ALA A 98 -18.49 -17.28 11.61
N ASN A 99 -18.93 -17.12 12.85
CA ASN A 99 -19.40 -18.20 13.74
C ASN A 99 -18.34 -19.22 14.19
N SER A 100 -17.05 -18.85 14.14
CA SER A 100 -15.98 -19.52 14.90
C SER A 100 -16.13 -19.24 16.40
N ALA A 101 -17.28 -19.57 16.98
CA ALA A 101 -17.49 -19.46 18.42
C ALA A 101 -16.62 -20.51 19.13
N GLY A 102 -15.50 -20.06 19.71
CA GLY A 102 -14.86 -20.71 20.85
C GLY A 102 -13.71 -21.67 20.54
N THR A 103 -12.51 -21.11 20.33
CA THR A 103 -11.34 -21.48 21.12
C THR A 103 -10.45 -20.24 21.25
N GLY A 104 -10.82 -19.35 22.17
CA GLY A 104 -9.83 -18.42 22.71
C GLY A 104 -8.80 -19.22 23.50
N SER A 105 -7.54 -19.16 23.09
CA SER A 105 -6.41 -19.02 24.00
C SER A 105 -5.11 -18.94 23.22
N ALA A 106 -4.29 -17.96 23.60
CA ALA A 106 -2.85 -18.04 23.40
C ALA A 106 -2.35 -19.38 23.96
N GLY A 107 -1.73 -20.20 23.12
CA GLY A 107 -1.24 -21.50 23.55
C GLY A 107 -0.73 -22.32 22.38
N THR A 108 0.57 -22.52 22.36
CA THR A 108 1.27 -23.55 21.59
C THR A 108 0.49 -24.87 21.58
N GLY A 109 0.05 -25.31 20.41
CA GLY A 109 -0.76 -26.51 20.27
C GLY A 109 -1.46 -26.56 18.93
N SER A 110 -0.82 -27.22 17.96
CA SER A 110 -1.45 -27.78 16.78
C SER A 110 -2.56 -28.75 17.22
N ALA A 111 -3.78 -28.23 17.40
CA ALA A 111 -4.97 -29.04 17.58
C ALA A 111 -6.23 -28.23 17.23
N GLY A 112 -6.89 -28.65 16.15
CA GLY A 112 -8.35 -28.72 16.19
C GLY A 112 -9.15 -27.65 15.46
N TRP A 113 -8.74 -27.26 14.26
CA TRP A 113 -9.75 -27.22 13.19
C TRP A 113 -9.19 -27.87 11.92
N SER A 114 -9.35 -29.19 11.83
CA SER A 114 -9.56 -29.85 10.55
C SER A 114 -11.00 -29.54 10.09
N GLY A 115 -11.29 -28.27 9.84
CA GLY A 115 -12.50 -27.90 9.12
C GLY A 115 -12.27 -28.35 7.70
N SER A 116 -13.03 -29.35 7.24
CA SER A 116 -12.88 -29.94 5.91
C SER A 116 -12.59 -28.86 4.85
N ALA A 117 -11.48 -29.01 4.14
CA ALA A 117 -11.35 -28.43 2.82
C ALA A 117 -12.58 -28.88 2.01
N GLY A 118 -13.28 -27.92 1.41
CA GLY A 118 -14.56 -28.17 0.73
C GLY A 118 -15.80 -27.84 1.56
N GLY A 119 -16.37 -26.67 1.30
CA GLY A 119 -17.67 -26.23 1.78
C GLY A 119 -18.20 -25.05 0.95
N PRO A 120 -19.46 -24.60 1.17
CA PRO A 120 -19.94 -23.37 0.58
C PRO A 120 -19.02 -22.21 0.98
N ASP A 121 -18.89 -21.21 0.10
CA ASP A 121 -18.07 -20.03 0.39
C ASP A 121 -18.59 -19.35 1.67
N ARG A 122 -17.73 -19.31 2.69
CA ARG A 122 -18.09 -18.78 4.00
C ARG A 122 -17.46 -17.42 4.19
N PRO A 123 -18.23 -16.41 4.60
CA PRO A 123 -17.66 -15.12 4.88
C PRO A 123 -16.77 -15.18 6.12
N GLY A 124 -15.72 -14.37 6.11
CA GLY A 124 -14.94 -14.02 7.28
C GLY A 124 -15.80 -13.34 8.34
N SER A 125 -15.37 -13.43 9.59
CA SER A 125 -16.00 -12.75 10.72
C SER A 125 -15.71 -11.26 10.77
N GLY A 126 -14.77 -10.77 9.93
CA GLY A 126 -14.19 -9.44 10.06
C GLY A 126 -13.16 -9.33 11.21
N GLU A 127 -13.04 -10.34 12.07
CA GLU A 127 -12.14 -10.33 13.24
C GLU A 127 -10.71 -10.78 12.94
N GLY A 128 -10.41 -11.16 11.69
CA GLY A 128 -9.08 -11.55 11.22
C GLY A 128 -8.36 -10.45 10.43
N CYS A 129 -7.03 -10.42 10.50
CA CYS A 129 -6.21 -9.60 9.61
C CYS A 129 -6.06 -10.35 8.28
N HIS A 130 -6.63 -9.88 7.18
CA HIS A 130 -6.47 -10.56 5.89
C HIS A 130 -5.07 -10.31 5.33
N ARG A 131 -4.12 -11.17 5.69
CA ARG A 131 -2.74 -11.15 5.17
C ARG A 131 -2.60 -12.21 4.09
N SER A 132 -2.41 -11.82 2.84
CA SER A 132 -2.22 -12.82 1.78
C SER A 132 -0.75 -13.25 1.65
N ASP A 133 -0.55 -14.49 1.21
CA ASP A 133 0.74 -14.99 0.72
C ASP A 133 1.30 -14.20 -0.47
N SER A 134 0.47 -13.43 -1.16
CA SER A 134 0.83 -12.59 -2.29
C SER A 134 1.16 -11.14 -1.94
N ALA A 135 1.02 -10.75 -0.66
CA ALA A 135 1.24 -9.37 -0.22
C ALA A 135 2.54 -8.80 -0.80
N GLU A 136 2.55 -7.51 -1.13
CA GLU A 136 3.65 -6.88 -1.87
C GLU A 136 5.06 -7.14 -1.28
N VAL A 137 5.18 -7.26 0.04
CA VAL A 137 6.46 -7.54 0.70
C VAL A 137 6.96 -8.95 0.39
N PHE A 138 6.08 -9.91 0.13
CA PHE A 138 6.48 -11.27 -0.25
C PHE A 138 6.79 -11.36 -1.74
N SER A 139 5.97 -10.74 -2.58
CA SER A 139 6.16 -10.76 -4.04
C SER A 139 7.39 -9.95 -4.49
N ALA A 140 7.71 -8.84 -3.80
CA ALA A 140 8.92 -8.03 -4.06
C ALA A 140 10.23 -8.82 -3.97
N PHE A 141 10.29 -9.81 -3.08
CA PHE A 141 11.50 -10.60 -2.78
C PHE A 141 11.37 -12.07 -3.17
N ALA A 142 10.43 -12.37 -4.08
CA ALA A 142 10.22 -13.68 -4.69
C ALA A 142 10.00 -14.83 -3.69
N HIS A 143 9.34 -14.56 -2.57
CA HIS A 143 8.98 -15.59 -1.60
C HIS A 143 7.81 -16.44 -2.10
N THR A 144 7.90 -17.75 -1.88
CA THR A 144 6.87 -18.74 -2.26
C THR A 144 6.38 -19.55 -1.06
N ARG A 145 7.13 -19.53 0.04
CA ARG A 145 6.77 -20.18 1.30
C ARG A 145 6.69 -19.15 2.41
N ILE A 146 5.47 -18.93 2.90
CA ILE A 146 5.16 -18.03 4.01
C ILE A 146 4.61 -18.87 5.18
N ASP A 147 4.84 -18.44 6.41
CA ASP A 147 4.29 -19.11 7.59
C ASP A 147 2.75 -19.13 7.61
N ASP A 148 2.20 -19.94 8.50
CA ASP A 148 0.75 -20.14 8.59
C ASP A 148 0.02 -18.87 9.01
N ASN A 149 0.67 -17.94 9.71
CA ASN A 149 0.10 -16.64 10.05
C ASN A 149 0.29 -15.59 8.94
N ARG A 150 0.87 -15.95 7.80
CA ARG A 150 1.17 -15.00 6.70
C ARG A 150 1.95 -13.76 7.16
N ASN A 151 2.76 -13.93 8.21
CA ASN A 151 3.53 -12.88 8.86
C ASN A 151 4.99 -12.90 8.39
N GLU A 152 5.58 -14.06 8.10
CA GLU A 152 7.01 -14.15 7.76
C GLU A 152 7.31 -15.12 6.64
N SER A 153 8.27 -14.78 5.78
CA SER A 153 8.82 -15.73 4.81
C SER A 153 9.64 -16.83 5.48
N LEU A 154 9.52 -18.05 4.93
CA LEU A 154 10.20 -19.27 5.38
C LEU A 154 11.29 -19.73 4.41
N ASP A 155 11.30 -19.19 3.20
CA ASP A 155 12.35 -19.43 2.21
C ASP A 155 13.31 -18.23 2.10
N ALA A 156 14.42 -18.42 1.38
CA ALA A 156 15.44 -17.39 1.26
C ALA A 156 15.04 -16.25 0.31
N GLY A 157 14.05 -16.44 -0.58
CA GLY A 157 13.72 -15.47 -1.63
C GLY A 157 14.96 -14.98 -2.40
N THR A 158 15.09 -13.66 -2.53
CA THR A 158 16.30 -13.00 -3.07
C THR A 158 17.38 -12.70 -2.01
N GLY A 159 17.37 -13.39 -0.86
CA GLY A 159 18.32 -13.23 0.25
C GLY A 159 17.89 -12.26 1.35
N ILE A 160 16.68 -11.72 1.27
CA ILE A 160 16.08 -10.81 2.26
C ILE A 160 14.86 -11.49 2.86
N LYS A 161 14.72 -11.44 4.18
CA LYS A 161 13.51 -11.92 4.85
C LYS A 161 12.40 -10.89 4.74
N SER A 162 11.19 -11.32 4.42
CA SER A 162 10.01 -10.45 4.41
C SER A 162 9.14 -10.71 5.61
N VAL A 163 8.67 -9.63 6.23
CA VAL A 163 7.77 -9.67 7.37
C VAL A 163 6.56 -8.78 7.09
N ASN A 164 5.35 -9.32 7.21
CA ASN A 164 4.10 -8.59 7.04
C ASN A 164 3.38 -8.43 8.37
N LEU A 165 3.40 -7.22 8.92
CA LEU A 165 2.69 -6.85 10.15
C LEU A 165 1.37 -6.11 9.86
N ALA A 166 1.13 -5.74 8.61
CA ALA A 166 -0.07 -5.01 8.21
C ALA A 166 -1.35 -5.79 8.50
N CYS A 167 -2.45 -5.10 8.75
CA CYS A 167 -3.71 -5.74 9.08
C CYS A 167 -4.88 -5.05 8.38
N SER A 168 -5.69 -5.83 7.66
CA SER A 168 -6.90 -5.36 7.01
C SER A 168 -7.83 -4.60 7.96
N GLY A 169 -8.22 -3.38 7.58
CA GLY A 169 -9.06 -2.48 8.39
C GLY A 169 -8.31 -1.63 9.43
N ALA A 170 -6.99 -1.76 9.55
CA ALA A 170 -6.21 -0.95 10.49
C ALA A 170 -6.27 0.55 10.14
N LYS A 171 -6.31 1.38 11.19
CA LYS A 171 -6.11 2.84 11.14
C LYS A 171 -4.74 3.21 11.69
N SER A 172 -4.34 4.48 11.55
CA SER A 172 -3.09 4.98 12.12
C SER A 172 -2.89 4.64 13.61
N ALA A 173 -3.95 4.74 14.43
CA ALA A 173 -3.90 4.37 15.84
C ALA A 173 -3.48 2.91 16.09
N ASN A 174 -3.77 2.00 15.15
CA ASN A 174 -3.37 0.59 15.24
C ASN A 174 -1.89 0.35 14.87
N ILE A 175 -1.25 1.34 14.25
CA ILE A 175 0.21 1.38 14.14
C ILE A 175 0.80 1.84 15.46
N VAL A 176 0.23 2.92 16.03
CA VAL A 176 0.79 3.65 17.17
C VAL A 176 0.70 2.87 18.48
N ASP A 177 -0.49 2.61 18.99
CA ASP A 177 -0.68 2.15 20.37
C ASP A 177 -1.94 1.32 20.64
N THR A 178 -2.85 1.22 19.67
CA THR A 178 -4.15 0.57 19.87
C THR A 178 -4.14 -0.85 19.30
N PRO A 179 -4.24 -1.90 20.13
CA PRO A 179 -4.37 -3.28 19.65
C PRO A 179 -5.54 -3.44 18.68
N PHE A 180 -5.42 -4.37 17.74
CA PHE A 180 -6.44 -4.58 16.71
C PHE A 180 -6.55 -6.06 16.34
N LYS A 181 -7.78 -6.57 16.26
CA LYS A 181 -8.09 -7.96 15.85
C LYS A 181 -7.29 -9.02 16.61
N GLY A 182 -7.07 -8.78 17.92
CA GLY A 182 -6.33 -9.68 18.80
C GLY A 182 -4.81 -9.53 18.73
N GLU A 183 -4.28 -8.60 17.94
CA GLU A 183 -2.85 -8.34 17.80
C GLU A 183 -2.41 -7.04 18.47
N GLN A 184 -1.14 -6.99 18.87
CA GLN A 184 -0.52 -5.77 19.43
C GLN A 184 -0.39 -4.67 18.36
N PRO A 185 -0.23 -3.40 18.75
CA PRO A 185 0.04 -2.32 17.81
C PRO A 185 1.22 -2.65 16.91
N GLN A 186 1.14 -2.31 15.63
CA GLN A 186 2.13 -2.76 14.65
C GLN A 186 3.54 -2.20 14.94
N ALA A 187 3.67 -1.01 15.54
CA ALA A 187 4.95 -0.49 15.99
C ALA A 187 5.58 -1.34 17.12
N ALA A 188 4.75 -1.87 18.05
CA ALA A 188 5.24 -2.78 19.08
C ALA A 188 5.69 -4.13 18.48
N GLN A 189 4.96 -4.63 17.49
CA GLN A 189 5.36 -5.83 16.73
C GLN A 189 6.67 -5.59 15.96
N LEU A 190 6.84 -4.42 15.35
CA LEU A 190 8.07 -4.02 14.65
C LEU A 190 9.28 -3.99 15.60
N ALA A 191 9.14 -3.47 16.82
CA ALA A 191 10.22 -3.50 17.80
C ALA A 191 10.70 -4.93 18.09
N ALA A 192 9.78 -5.89 18.18
CA ALA A 192 10.13 -7.31 18.33
C ALA A 192 10.88 -7.85 17.10
N VAL A 193 10.46 -7.47 15.88
CA VAL A 193 11.14 -7.85 14.62
C VAL A 193 12.55 -7.25 14.56
N ALA A 194 12.70 -5.96 14.87
CA ALA A 194 13.96 -5.25 14.87
C ALA A 194 14.96 -5.81 15.89
N SER A 195 14.48 -6.35 17.02
CA SER A 195 15.32 -6.97 18.05
C SER A 195 16.01 -8.28 17.60
N ARG A 196 15.52 -8.94 16.54
CA ARG A 196 16.03 -10.25 16.05
C ARG A 196 16.55 -10.23 14.61
N ASN A 197 16.28 -9.18 13.85
CA ASN A 197 16.73 -9.02 12.46
C ASN A 197 17.63 -7.79 12.31
N THR A 198 18.25 -7.69 11.13
CA THR A 198 18.79 -6.46 10.56
C THR A 198 17.74 -5.90 9.61
N VAL A 199 16.99 -4.88 10.02
CA VAL A 199 15.91 -4.30 9.21
C VAL A 199 16.51 -3.31 8.21
N ASP A 200 16.41 -3.63 6.92
CA ASP A 200 16.90 -2.79 5.83
C ASP A 200 15.86 -1.72 5.45
N ALA A 201 14.58 -2.09 5.45
CA ALA A 201 13.49 -1.18 5.17
C ALA A 201 12.21 -1.51 5.95
N VAL A 202 11.46 -0.47 6.28
CA VAL A 202 10.09 -0.51 6.76
C VAL A 202 9.21 0.16 5.72
N VAL A 203 8.12 -0.50 5.32
CA VAL A 203 7.17 0.00 4.31
C VAL A 203 5.83 0.25 4.99
N LEU A 204 5.26 1.44 4.79
CA LEU A 204 4.02 1.88 5.43
C LEU A 204 2.97 2.26 4.38
N SER A 205 1.79 1.63 4.45
CA SER A 205 0.59 2.08 3.74
C SER A 205 -0.57 2.24 4.73
N ILE A 206 -0.95 3.47 5.05
CA ILE A 206 -1.97 3.77 6.05
C ILE A 206 -2.66 5.11 5.75
N GLY A 207 -3.88 5.30 6.26
CA GLY A 207 -4.62 6.55 6.17
C GLY A 207 -5.97 6.43 5.46
N GLY A 208 -6.15 5.42 4.60
CA GLY A 208 -7.44 5.17 3.93
C GLY A 208 -8.59 4.92 4.92
N ASN A 209 -8.33 4.14 5.98
CA ASN A 209 -9.32 3.87 7.02
C ASN A 209 -9.53 5.06 7.97
N ASP A 210 -8.55 5.95 8.13
CA ASP A 210 -8.68 7.21 8.87
C ASP A 210 -9.64 8.18 8.17
N LEU A 211 -9.65 8.18 6.82
CA LEU A 211 -10.64 8.91 6.00
C LEU A 211 -12.02 8.23 5.97
N ASN A 212 -12.11 6.97 6.39
CA ASN A 212 -13.29 6.11 6.22
C ASN A 212 -13.68 6.01 4.72
N LEU A 213 -12.71 5.63 3.88
CA LEU A 213 -12.89 5.42 2.44
C LEU A 213 -13.97 4.37 2.12
N SER A 214 -14.07 3.31 2.91
CA SER A 214 -15.13 2.30 2.76
C SER A 214 -16.52 2.90 2.94
N GLY A 215 -16.68 3.82 3.90
CA GLY A 215 -17.92 4.58 4.09
C GLY A 215 -18.25 5.52 2.92
N ILE A 216 -17.23 6.17 2.34
CA ILE A 216 -17.37 7.01 1.14
C ILE A 216 -17.83 6.17 -0.05
N LEU A 217 -17.15 5.06 -0.34
CA LEU A 217 -17.54 4.14 -1.41
C LEU A 217 -18.94 3.57 -1.18
N THR A 218 -19.25 3.17 0.05
CA THR A 218 -20.59 2.69 0.43
C THR A 218 -21.66 3.74 0.13
N GLN A 219 -21.39 5.02 0.42
CA GLN A 219 -22.33 6.09 0.10
C GLN A 219 -22.47 6.27 -1.40
N CYS A 220 -21.40 6.21 -2.18
CA CYS A 220 -21.46 6.26 -3.64
C CYS A 220 -22.28 5.11 -4.25
N VAL A 221 -22.16 3.89 -3.69
CA VAL A 221 -23.00 2.76 -4.11
C VAL A 221 -24.47 3.00 -3.82
N LYS A 222 -24.80 3.60 -2.66
CA LYS A 222 -26.18 3.96 -2.32
C LYS A 222 -26.73 5.06 -3.24
N ASP A 223 -25.95 6.10 -3.47
CA ASP A 223 -26.36 7.22 -4.33
C ASP A 223 -26.58 6.74 -5.77
N TRP A 224 -25.70 5.86 -6.28
CA TRP A 224 -25.87 5.19 -7.56
C TRP A 224 -27.17 4.39 -7.64
N ALA A 225 -27.50 3.61 -6.61
CA ALA A 225 -28.75 2.85 -6.55
C ALA A 225 -30.00 3.75 -6.54
N LEU A 226 -29.86 5.00 -6.08
CA LEU A 226 -30.90 6.04 -6.12
C LEU A 226 -30.86 6.89 -7.40
N GLY A 227 -29.91 6.65 -8.31
CA GLY A 227 -29.73 7.41 -9.55
C GLY A 227 -29.11 8.79 -9.36
N THR A 228 -28.45 9.03 -8.22
CA THR A 228 -27.80 10.29 -7.85
C THR A 228 -26.29 10.12 -7.74
N ARG A 229 -25.53 11.20 -7.96
CA ARG A 229 -24.06 11.19 -7.90
C ARG A 229 -23.56 11.56 -6.51
N CYS A 230 -22.47 10.92 -6.07
CA CYS A 230 -21.90 11.15 -4.74
C CYS A 230 -20.76 12.19 -4.71
N ALA A 231 -20.07 12.39 -5.84
CA ALA A 231 -18.76 13.03 -5.88
C ALA A 231 -18.71 14.39 -5.15
N GLU A 232 -19.66 15.27 -5.40
CA GLU A 232 -19.68 16.62 -4.81
C GLU A 232 -19.76 16.58 -3.28
N GLN A 233 -20.63 15.74 -2.73
CA GLN A 233 -20.80 15.61 -1.28
C GLN A 233 -19.62 14.88 -0.65
N GLN A 234 -19.12 13.82 -1.28
CA GLN A 234 -18.00 13.05 -0.74
C GLN A 234 -16.67 13.77 -0.85
N GLN A 235 -16.50 14.67 -1.82
CA GLN A 235 -15.36 15.58 -1.89
C GLN A 235 -15.23 16.44 -0.62
N ARG A 236 -16.33 17.07 -0.19
CA ARG A 236 -16.35 17.84 1.07
C ARG A 236 -15.96 16.98 2.28
N VAL A 237 -16.47 15.74 2.33
CA VAL A 237 -16.14 14.78 3.41
C VAL A 237 -14.64 14.43 3.41
N ILE A 238 -14.04 14.24 2.23
CA ILE A 238 -12.59 13.97 2.12
C ILE A 238 -11.80 15.20 2.57
N GLU A 239 -12.14 16.39 2.08
CA GLU A 239 -11.48 17.65 2.44
C GLU A 239 -11.50 17.89 3.96
N GLU A 240 -12.65 17.65 4.61
CA GLU A 240 -12.83 17.78 6.06
C GLU A 240 -11.98 16.76 6.86
N ARG A 241 -11.79 15.55 6.34
CA ARG A 241 -11.06 14.46 7.03
C ARG A 241 -9.58 14.40 6.69
N LEU A 242 -9.14 15.09 5.64
CA LEU A 242 -7.75 15.10 5.19
C LEU A 242 -6.76 15.49 6.30
N PRO A 243 -7.03 16.52 7.14
CA PRO A 243 -6.13 16.86 8.25
C PRO A 243 -5.98 15.73 9.28
N VAL A 244 -7.06 15.00 9.57
CA VAL A 244 -7.05 13.88 10.53
C VAL A 244 -6.21 12.73 10.00
N MET A 245 -6.41 12.35 8.73
CA MET A 245 -5.61 11.32 8.07
C MET A 245 -4.12 11.70 8.05
N ARG A 246 -3.80 12.94 7.68
CA ARG A 246 -2.42 13.46 7.68
C ARG A 246 -1.76 13.38 9.07
N ALA A 247 -2.47 13.80 10.11
CA ALA A 247 -1.98 13.70 11.50
C ALA A 247 -1.77 12.24 11.91
N GLY A 248 -2.67 11.33 11.51
CA GLY A 248 -2.53 9.89 11.73
C GLY A 248 -1.30 9.30 11.05
N VAL A 249 -1.07 9.59 9.77
CA VAL A 249 0.13 9.13 9.03
C VAL A 249 1.40 9.66 9.69
N ALA A 250 1.43 10.93 10.09
CA ALA A 250 2.57 11.53 10.78
C ALA A 250 2.86 10.84 12.13
N ALA A 251 1.82 10.51 12.89
CA ALA A 251 1.94 9.78 14.16
C ALA A 251 2.43 8.33 13.94
N ALA A 252 1.96 7.66 12.89
CA ALA A 252 2.41 6.31 12.53
C ALA A 252 3.91 6.28 12.19
N ILE A 253 4.39 7.23 11.39
CA ILE A 253 5.83 7.36 11.07
C ILE A 253 6.65 7.64 12.35
N THR A 254 6.18 8.54 13.22
CA THR A 254 6.84 8.78 14.52
C THR A 254 6.90 7.52 15.38
N ALA A 255 5.80 6.76 15.48
CA ALA A 255 5.76 5.52 16.25
C ALA A 255 6.72 4.46 15.70
N ILE A 256 6.83 4.33 14.37
CA ILE A 256 7.82 3.46 13.72
C ILE A 256 9.25 3.87 14.10
N ARG A 257 9.58 5.17 14.00
CA ARG A 257 10.90 5.67 14.39
C ARG A 257 11.21 5.40 15.86
N SER A 258 10.24 5.62 16.75
CA SER A 258 10.40 5.31 18.17
C SER A 258 10.61 3.81 18.42
N ALA A 259 9.90 2.93 17.74
CA ALA A 259 10.08 1.48 17.84
C ALA A 259 11.47 1.04 17.37
N MET A 260 11.93 1.57 16.24
CA MET A 260 13.25 1.28 15.67
C MET A 260 14.37 1.82 16.56
N SER A 261 14.24 3.06 17.06
CA SER A 261 15.20 3.66 18.00
C SER A 261 15.28 2.87 19.30
N SER A 262 14.14 2.44 19.85
CA SER A 262 14.10 1.59 21.06
C SER A 262 14.74 0.22 20.85
N ALA A 263 14.77 -0.27 19.60
CA ALA A 263 15.48 -1.49 19.20
C ALA A 263 16.96 -1.27 18.87
N GLY A 264 17.48 -0.04 19.00
CA GLY A 264 18.89 0.31 18.81
C GLY A 264 19.27 0.80 17.41
N TYR A 265 18.30 1.03 16.52
CA TYR A 265 18.57 1.57 15.19
C TYR A 265 18.74 3.08 15.25
N SER A 266 19.71 3.61 14.49
CA SER A 266 19.77 5.04 14.20
C SER A 266 18.74 5.41 13.12
N ASP A 267 18.40 6.69 13.02
CA ASP A 267 17.42 7.18 12.03
C ASP A 267 17.84 6.89 10.57
N GLY A 268 19.14 6.76 10.30
CA GLY A 268 19.68 6.36 8.99
C GLY A 268 20.11 4.89 8.90
N GLY A 269 19.84 4.08 9.92
CA GLY A 269 20.22 2.66 10.00
C GLY A 269 19.23 1.71 9.31
N TYR A 270 18.12 2.24 8.81
CA TYR A 270 17.11 1.55 8.02
C TYR A 270 16.40 2.59 7.14
N ARG A 271 15.71 2.14 6.10
CA ARG A 271 14.87 3.00 5.27
C ARG A 271 13.42 2.95 5.73
N LEU A 272 12.71 4.07 5.64
CA LEU A 272 11.27 4.11 5.83
C LEU A 272 10.62 4.63 4.56
N ILE A 273 9.78 3.80 3.94
CA ILE A 273 9.08 4.08 2.69
C ILE A 273 7.59 4.17 3.00
N VAL A 274 6.99 5.33 2.78
CA VAL A 274 5.55 5.54 2.94
C VAL A 274 4.94 5.55 1.55
N GLN A 275 3.92 4.74 1.31
CA GLN A 275 3.33 4.61 -0.02
C GLN A 275 1.87 5.08 -0.07
N SER A 276 1.47 5.61 -1.22
CA SER A 276 0.07 5.91 -1.52
C SER A 276 -0.70 4.65 -1.93
N TYR A 277 -1.83 4.81 -2.62
CA TYR A 277 -2.67 3.71 -3.09
C TYR A 277 -2.87 3.82 -4.60
N PRO A 278 -2.91 2.70 -5.35
CA PRO A 278 -3.31 2.73 -6.75
C PRO A 278 -4.79 3.10 -6.90
N SER A 279 -5.15 3.70 -8.04
CA SER A 279 -6.57 3.92 -8.35
C SER A 279 -7.26 2.57 -8.65
N PRO A 280 -8.42 2.28 -8.03
CA PRO A 280 -9.13 1.04 -8.28
C PRO A 280 -9.95 1.05 -9.57
N VAL A 281 -10.25 2.24 -10.08
CA VAL A 281 -11.08 2.48 -11.26
C VAL A 281 -10.37 3.45 -12.21
N PRO A 282 -10.59 3.34 -13.53
CA PRO A 282 -10.03 4.25 -14.51
C PRO A 282 -10.93 5.49 -14.67
N ASN A 283 -10.47 6.46 -15.46
CA ASN A 283 -11.29 7.57 -15.96
C ASN A 283 -11.80 7.35 -17.41
N GLN A 284 -11.45 6.23 -18.04
CA GLN A 284 -11.92 5.78 -19.35
C GLN A 284 -12.34 4.30 -19.25
N PHE A 285 -13.42 3.90 -19.92
CA PHE A 285 -14.07 2.59 -19.70
C PHE A 285 -14.39 1.86 -21.01
N HIS A 286 -14.18 0.53 -21.09
CA HIS A 286 -14.63 -0.26 -22.26
C HIS A 286 -16.15 -0.50 -22.30
N SER A 287 -16.80 -0.52 -21.14
CA SER A 287 -18.25 -0.74 -20.97
C SER A 287 -18.94 0.50 -20.40
N PRO A 288 -19.08 1.59 -21.18
CA PRO A 288 -19.69 2.81 -20.68
C PRO A 288 -21.19 2.60 -20.36
N GLY A 289 -21.60 3.02 -19.18
CA GLY A 289 -22.99 2.95 -18.74
C GLY A 289 -23.13 2.92 -17.23
N ASP A 290 -24.13 3.64 -16.74
CA ASP A 290 -24.50 3.74 -15.32
C ASP A 290 -25.69 2.82 -14.95
N GLY A 291 -26.29 2.14 -15.94
CA GLY A 291 -27.45 1.29 -15.72
C GLY A 291 -27.15 0.13 -14.78
N TYR A 292 -28.16 -0.30 -14.02
CA TYR A 292 -28.04 -1.35 -12.99
C TYR A 292 -27.27 -2.58 -13.47
N ALA A 293 -27.69 -3.17 -14.60
CA ALA A 293 -27.07 -4.36 -15.16
C ALA A 293 -25.60 -4.12 -15.57
N THR A 294 -25.29 -2.98 -16.19
CA THR A 294 -23.92 -2.65 -16.61
C THR A 294 -23.01 -2.47 -15.41
N ALA A 295 -23.42 -1.71 -14.39
CA ALA A 295 -22.57 -1.45 -13.24
C ALA A 295 -22.39 -2.71 -12.37
N TYR A 296 -23.45 -3.51 -12.21
CA TYR A 296 -23.44 -4.75 -11.44
C TYR A 296 -22.58 -5.84 -12.10
N LEU A 297 -22.76 -6.10 -13.40
CA LEU A 297 -22.01 -7.14 -14.12
C LEU A 297 -20.52 -6.79 -14.31
N ASN A 298 -20.15 -5.53 -14.12
CA ASN A 298 -18.76 -5.09 -14.13
C ASN A 298 -18.20 -4.86 -12.72
N GLY A 299 -18.97 -5.18 -11.66
CA GLY A 299 -18.55 -5.05 -10.27
C GLY A 299 -18.17 -3.65 -9.83
N THR A 300 -18.73 -2.62 -10.46
CA THR A 300 -18.57 -1.21 -10.07
C THR A 300 -19.93 -0.54 -9.98
N PRO A 301 -20.74 -0.81 -8.93
CA PRO A 301 -22.05 -0.17 -8.74
C PRO A 301 -21.88 1.31 -8.34
N LEU A 302 -21.30 2.11 -9.23
CA LEU A 302 -20.91 3.50 -9.08
C LEU A 302 -21.23 4.22 -10.39
N HIS A 303 -21.57 5.51 -10.32
CA HIS A 303 -21.65 6.33 -11.54
C HIS A 303 -20.26 6.48 -12.17
N MET A 304 -20.19 6.48 -13.51
CA MET A 304 -18.93 6.70 -14.22
C MET A 304 -18.29 8.05 -13.88
N SER A 305 -19.10 9.09 -13.67
CA SER A 305 -18.59 10.39 -13.23
C SER A 305 -17.99 10.33 -11.83
N ASP A 306 -18.56 9.50 -10.93
CA ASP A 306 -18.03 9.33 -9.58
C ASP A 306 -16.75 8.49 -9.61
N MET A 307 -16.64 7.51 -10.51
CA MET A 307 -15.39 6.77 -10.74
C MET A 307 -14.30 7.66 -11.34
N ALA A 308 -14.62 8.50 -12.32
CA ALA A 308 -13.67 9.47 -12.87
C ALA A 308 -13.22 10.46 -11.78
N TRP A 309 -14.13 10.95 -10.93
CA TRP A 309 -13.78 11.76 -9.77
C TRP A 309 -12.88 11.01 -8.76
N LEU A 310 -13.17 9.73 -8.49
CA LEU A 310 -12.34 8.90 -7.61
C LEU A 310 -10.90 8.78 -8.14
N HIS A 311 -10.75 8.55 -9.45
CA HIS A 311 -9.46 8.45 -10.13
C HIS A 311 -8.71 9.79 -10.21
N ASP A 312 -9.37 10.82 -10.77
CA ASP A 312 -8.73 12.09 -11.14
C ASP A 312 -8.51 13.03 -9.95
N TRP A 313 -9.38 12.98 -8.94
CA TRP A 313 -9.34 13.92 -7.82
C TRP A 313 -9.10 13.23 -6.48
N ALA A 314 -9.92 12.26 -6.09
CA ALA A 314 -9.87 11.73 -4.72
C ALA A 314 -8.58 10.94 -4.45
N ASN A 315 -8.22 10.00 -5.34
CA ASN A 315 -6.98 9.22 -5.23
C ASN A 315 -5.74 10.13 -5.22
N GLN A 316 -5.71 11.13 -6.12
CA GLN A 316 -4.62 12.11 -6.19
C GLN A 316 -4.50 12.97 -4.93
N THR A 317 -5.63 13.52 -4.45
CA THR A 317 -5.66 14.36 -3.24
C THR A 317 -5.18 13.62 -1.99
N ILE A 318 -5.55 12.34 -1.87
CA ILE A 318 -5.10 11.50 -0.75
C ILE A 318 -3.60 11.21 -0.87
N SER A 319 -3.14 10.84 -2.06
CA SER A 319 -1.72 10.62 -2.35
C SER A 319 -0.88 11.86 -2.04
N ASP A 320 -1.31 13.04 -2.47
CA ASP A 320 -0.66 14.33 -2.21
C ASP A 320 -0.58 14.64 -0.71
N GLY A 321 -1.65 14.35 0.03
CA GLY A 321 -1.67 14.48 1.49
C GLY A 321 -0.63 13.61 2.18
N ILE A 322 -0.49 12.34 1.75
CA ILE A 322 0.52 11.41 2.28
C ILE A 322 1.93 11.84 1.85
N ARG A 323 2.13 12.21 0.58
CA ARG A 323 3.40 12.72 0.03
C ARG A 323 3.89 13.92 0.84
N GLN A 324 3.00 14.85 1.17
CA GLN A 324 3.34 16.02 1.96
C GLN A 324 3.86 15.64 3.35
N ILE A 325 3.22 14.68 4.04
CA ILE A 325 3.69 14.21 5.34
C ILE A 325 5.04 13.50 5.23
N ALA A 326 5.24 12.66 4.22
CA ALA A 326 6.52 12.00 3.99
C ALA A 326 7.66 13.02 3.83
N ARG A 327 7.43 14.08 3.02
CA ARG A 327 8.37 15.19 2.85
C ARG A 327 8.61 15.97 4.15
N GLU A 328 7.56 16.34 4.86
CA GLU A 328 7.65 17.07 6.15
C GLU A 328 8.44 16.29 7.20
N GLN A 329 8.37 14.96 7.17
CA GLN A 329 9.10 14.10 8.10
C GLN A 329 10.41 13.54 7.52
N ASN A 330 10.87 13.98 6.34
CA ASN A 330 12.07 13.48 5.67
C ASN A 330 12.06 11.94 5.55
N THR A 331 11.00 11.41 4.97
CA THR A 331 10.74 9.98 4.77
C THR A 331 10.52 9.73 3.28
N GLU A 332 10.96 8.57 2.76
CA GLU A 332 10.79 8.26 1.35
C GLU A 332 9.30 8.08 1.02
N PHE A 333 8.90 8.54 -0.17
CA PHE A 333 7.53 8.38 -0.67
C PHE A 333 7.48 7.49 -1.90
N LEU A 334 6.61 6.49 -1.92
CA LEU A 334 6.31 5.67 -3.09
C LEU A 334 4.91 5.99 -3.62
N ASP A 335 4.87 6.66 -4.76
CA ASP A 335 3.64 7.01 -5.46
C ASP A 335 3.13 5.83 -6.29
N LEU A 336 1.97 5.30 -5.89
CA LEU A 336 1.30 4.17 -6.52
C LEU A 336 0.09 4.59 -7.37
N THR A 337 -0.23 5.87 -7.46
CA THR A 337 -1.47 6.36 -8.11
C THR A 337 -1.62 5.87 -9.56
N GLN A 338 -0.51 5.72 -10.28
CA GLN A 338 -0.48 5.24 -11.67
C GLN A 338 0.00 3.78 -11.81
N ALA A 339 0.16 3.05 -10.71
CA ALA A 339 0.71 1.69 -10.74
C ALA A 339 -0.21 0.72 -11.50
N PHE A 340 -1.52 0.99 -11.53
CA PHE A 340 -2.54 0.13 -12.15
C PHE A 340 -3.15 0.71 -13.43
N THR A 341 -2.58 1.78 -13.98
CA THR A 341 -3.07 2.38 -15.24
C THR A 341 -3.26 1.32 -16.32
N GLY A 342 -4.48 1.18 -16.85
CA GLY A 342 -4.79 0.16 -17.88
C GLY A 342 -5.19 -1.21 -17.32
N ARG A 343 -5.23 -1.39 -16.00
CA ARG A 343 -5.51 -2.65 -15.31
C ARG A 343 -6.54 -2.52 -14.18
N GLU A 344 -7.13 -1.34 -14.05
CA GLU A 344 -8.21 -1.04 -13.12
C GLU A 344 -9.50 -1.76 -13.50
N ILE A 345 -10.50 -1.74 -12.60
CA ILE A 345 -11.80 -2.35 -12.89
C ILE A 345 -12.47 -1.60 -14.06
N ARG A 346 -12.85 -2.33 -15.11
CA ARG A 346 -13.40 -1.85 -16.39
C ARG A 346 -12.47 -1.02 -17.27
N SER A 347 -11.17 -1.10 -17.06
CA SER A 347 -10.19 -0.46 -17.96
C SER A 347 -10.38 -0.91 -19.42
N PRO A 348 -10.05 -0.08 -20.43
CA PRO A 348 -10.15 -0.46 -21.84
C PRO A 348 -9.29 -1.66 -22.25
N HIS A 349 -8.30 -1.98 -21.43
CA HIS A 349 -7.32 -3.04 -21.68
C HIS A 349 -7.52 -4.27 -20.80
N THR A 350 -8.67 -4.37 -20.11
CA THR A 350 -8.97 -5.50 -19.23
C THR A 350 -10.18 -6.31 -19.69
N ARG A 351 -10.22 -7.56 -19.22
CA ARG A 351 -11.34 -8.49 -19.34
C ARG A 351 -11.59 -9.19 -18.00
N LEU A 352 -12.82 -9.65 -17.82
CA LEU A 352 -13.14 -10.60 -16.76
C LEU A 352 -12.48 -11.94 -17.08
N GLY A 353 -11.95 -12.58 -16.04
CA GLY A 353 -11.17 -13.82 -16.12
C GLY A 353 -9.89 -13.73 -15.31
N SER A 354 -9.05 -14.75 -15.46
CA SER A 354 -7.82 -14.96 -14.70
C SER A 354 -6.55 -14.95 -15.57
N ASP A 355 -6.65 -14.58 -16.85
CA ASP A 355 -5.50 -14.46 -17.75
C ASP A 355 -4.65 -13.23 -17.35
N PRO A 356 -3.39 -13.39 -16.90
CA PRO A 356 -2.55 -12.26 -16.50
C PRO A 356 -2.31 -11.23 -17.62
N ALA A 357 -2.52 -11.59 -18.89
CA ALA A 357 -2.34 -10.69 -20.03
C ALA A 357 -3.39 -9.56 -20.07
N ASP A 358 -4.60 -9.79 -19.59
CA ASP A 358 -5.70 -8.82 -19.60
C ASP A 358 -6.63 -8.85 -18.38
N ALA A 359 -6.32 -9.62 -17.33
CA ALA A 359 -7.08 -9.58 -16.09
C ALA A 359 -6.97 -8.22 -15.39
N GLU A 360 -8.06 -7.83 -14.74
CA GLU A 360 -8.09 -6.69 -13.82
C GLU A 360 -7.19 -6.97 -12.60
N TRP A 361 -6.53 -5.93 -12.09
CA TRP A 361 -5.61 -6.03 -10.94
C TRP A 361 -6.24 -5.64 -9.61
N VAL A 362 -7.52 -5.28 -9.64
CA VAL A 362 -8.29 -4.86 -8.47
C VAL A 362 -9.52 -5.73 -8.38
N ARG A 363 -9.84 -6.20 -7.17
CA ARG A 363 -11.04 -6.99 -6.93
C ARG A 363 -12.27 -6.11 -7.09
N PHE A 364 -13.18 -6.51 -7.96
CA PHE A 364 -14.44 -5.80 -8.15
C PHE A 364 -15.45 -6.08 -7.02
N GLN A 365 -16.54 -5.30 -6.96
CA GLN A 365 -17.62 -5.52 -5.99
C GLN A 365 -18.54 -6.65 -6.47
N ALA A 366 -18.40 -7.84 -5.88
CA ALA A 366 -19.12 -9.05 -6.30
C ALA A 366 -20.38 -9.39 -5.47
N GLY A 367 -20.82 -8.49 -4.60
CA GLY A 367 -21.87 -8.76 -3.61
C GLY A 367 -21.49 -9.85 -2.60
N LEU A 368 -22.48 -10.46 -1.93
CA LEU A 368 -22.26 -11.48 -0.88
C LEU A 368 -22.00 -12.89 -1.42
N ALA A 369 -22.00 -13.08 -2.74
CA ALA A 369 -21.94 -14.41 -3.36
C ALA A 369 -20.50 -14.86 -3.65
N GLN A 370 -19.51 -13.98 -3.53
CA GLN A 370 -18.12 -14.25 -3.90
C GLN A 370 -17.14 -13.63 -2.90
N GLY A 371 -16.77 -14.42 -1.89
CA GLY A 371 -15.83 -14.05 -0.83
C GLY A 371 -16.33 -12.93 0.07
N ASP A 372 -15.38 -12.20 0.64
CA ASP A 372 -15.65 -11.20 1.66
C ASP A 372 -15.83 -9.81 1.05
N LEU A 373 -16.86 -9.08 1.49
CA LEU A 373 -17.14 -7.73 0.97
C LEU A 373 -15.95 -6.78 1.15
N GLN A 374 -15.18 -6.96 2.23
CA GLN A 374 -13.99 -6.16 2.52
C GLN A 374 -12.86 -6.34 1.49
N GLU A 375 -12.86 -7.41 0.69
CA GLU A 375 -11.91 -7.61 -0.41
C GLU A 375 -12.20 -6.66 -1.60
N SER A 376 -13.39 -6.05 -1.67
CA SER A 376 -13.79 -5.21 -2.80
C SER A 376 -12.93 -3.95 -2.91
N PHE A 377 -12.61 -3.56 -4.15
CA PHE A 377 -11.76 -2.41 -4.50
C PHE A 377 -10.32 -2.47 -3.99
N HIS A 378 -9.85 -3.63 -3.53
CA HIS A 378 -8.47 -3.85 -3.12
C HIS A 378 -7.64 -4.50 -4.23
N PRO A 379 -6.30 -4.35 -4.22
CA PRO A 379 -5.43 -5.06 -5.15
C PRO A 379 -5.58 -6.56 -4.98
N ASN A 380 -5.90 -7.24 -6.09
CA ASN A 380 -6.00 -8.68 -6.13
C ASN A 380 -4.61 -9.32 -6.28
N TYR A 381 -4.50 -10.62 -6.49
CA TYR A 381 -3.23 -11.33 -6.65
C TYR A 381 -2.29 -10.67 -7.66
N PHE A 382 -2.79 -10.30 -8.84
CA PHE A 382 -1.97 -9.64 -9.88
C PHE A 382 -1.60 -8.21 -9.47
N GLY A 383 -2.53 -7.47 -8.86
CA GLY A 383 -2.25 -6.17 -8.29
C GLY A 383 -1.17 -6.21 -7.22
N GLN A 384 -1.21 -7.19 -6.32
CA GLN A 384 -0.20 -7.37 -5.27
C GLN A 384 1.18 -7.73 -5.84
N GLN A 385 1.25 -8.49 -6.95
CA GLN A 385 2.51 -8.72 -7.67
C GLN A 385 3.06 -7.43 -8.29
N LYS A 386 2.20 -6.59 -8.87
CA LYS A 386 2.61 -5.29 -9.39
C LYS A 386 3.12 -4.38 -8.27
N LEU A 387 2.43 -4.33 -7.13
CA LEU A 387 2.87 -3.57 -5.97
C LEU A 387 4.22 -4.09 -5.43
N GLY A 388 4.43 -5.41 -5.40
CA GLY A 388 5.75 -5.97 -5.07
C GLY A 388 6.85 -5.54 -6.04
N THR A 389 6.54 -5.45 -7.34
CA THR A 389 7.47 -4.90 -8.35
C THR A 389 7.81 -3.43 -8.04
N CYS A 390 6.80 -2.61 -7.72
CA CYS A 390 6.99 -1.22 -7.32
C CYS A 390 7.87 -1.10 -6.08
N LEU A 391 7.59 -1.88 -5.04
CA LEU A 391 8.36 -1.92 -3.81
C LEU A 391 9.80 -2.35 -4.08
N LYS A 392 10.02 -3.38 -4.89
CA LYS A 392 11.37 -3.84 -5.25
C LYS A 392 12.15 -2.75 -5.99
N GLN A 393 11.52 -2.04 -6.91
CA GLN A 393 12.14 -0.92 -7.63
C GLN A 393 12.53 0.23 -6.68
N ALA A 394 11.64 0.63 -5.78
CA ALA A 394 11.93 1.63 -4.76
C ALA A 394 13.05 1.16 -3.81
N PHE A 395 13.03 -0.12 -3.43
CA PHE A 395 14.06 -0.72 -2.58
C PHE A 395 15.44 -0.73 -3.28
N ASP A 396 15.52 -1.08 -4.56
CA ASP A 396 16.79 -1.15 -5.28
C ASP A 396 17.36 0.21 -5.67
N ASN A 397 16.52 1.25 -5.74
CA ASN A 397 16.91 2.59 -6.16
C ASN A 397 16.60 3.62 -5.08
N PRO A 398 17.41 3.74 -4.01
CA PRO A 398 17.13 4.67 -2.91
C PRO A 398 16.97 6.12 -3.38
N GLY A 399 15.99 6.82 -2.82
CA GLY A 399 15.67 8.18 -3.19
C GLY A 399 14.53 8.73 -2.34
N PRO A 400 14.35 10.06 -2.27
CA PRO A 400 13.30 10.67 -1.46
C PRO A 400 11.89 10.40 -2.01
N GLU A 401 11.76 10.12 -3.30
CA GLU A 401 10.48 9.91 -3.97
C GLU A 401 10.63 8.92 -5.13
N HIS A 402 9.67 8.01 -5.25
CA HIS A 402 9.57 6.96 -6.25
C HIS A 402 8.21 7.05 -6.93
N HIS A 403 8.15 6.86 -8.24
CA HIS A 403 6.90 6.79 -8.98
C HIS A 403 6.78 5.43 -9.65
N CYS A 404 5.74 4.66 -9.30
CA CYS A 404 5.46 3.41 -9.97
C CYS A 404 4.38 3.60 -11.03
N THR A 405 4.66 3.13 -12.25
CA THR A 405 3.74 3.15 -13.37
C THR A 405 3.55 1.74 -13.93
N ASN A 406 2.40 1.48 -14.56
CA ASN A 406 2.21 0.29 -15.39
C ASN A 406 2.88 0.48 -16.75
N THR A 407 4.20 0.24 -16.83
CA THR A 407 4.98 0.25 -18.08
C THR A 407 5.30 -1.14 -18.60
#